data_AF-A0A2V6U0V7-F1
#
_entry.id   AF-A0A2V6U0V7-F1
#
_cell.length_a   1.000
_cell.length_b   1.000
_cell.length_c   1.000
_cell.angle_alpha   90.00
_cell.angle_beta   90.00
_cell.angle_gamma   90.00
#
_symmetry.space_group_name_H-M   'P 1'
#
loop_
_entity.id
_entity.type
_entity.pdbx_description
1 polymer ?
#
loop_
_entity_poly.entity_id
_entity_poly.type
_entity_poly.pdbx_seq_one_letter_code
_entity_poly.pdbx_strand_id
1 'polypeptide(L)'
;MRERMLYGTESVSRERATVSLTLARGQEGVSIVADMVRRGTSWRVYDLRLRGVSLVDNYRAQLDRLMRRGTYEETTERLQTKREALRLTAMAHGAAPQE
;
A
#
# COMPACT_ATOMS: atom_id res chain seq x y z
N MET A 1 -15.26 17.16 0.42
CA MET A 1 -14.79 16.83 -0.95
C MET A 1 -14.82 15.31 -1.07
N ARG A 2 -15.48 14.72 -2.09
CA ARG A 2 -15.58 13.25 -2.20
C ARG A 2 -14.35 12.70 -2.93
N GLU A 3 -13.62 11.81 -2.28
CA GLU A 3 -12.58 11.01 -2.93
C GLU A 3 -13.26 9.91 -3.75
N ARG A 4 -12.75 9.64 -4.95
CA ARG A 4 -13.26 8.57 -5.81
C ARG A 4 -12.11 7.80 -6.43
N MET A 5 -12.12 6.49 -6.28
CA MET A 5 -11.21 5.60 -6.99
C MET A 5 -11.82 5.25 -8.35
N LEU A 6 -11.08 5.55 -9.42
CA LEU A 6 -11.45 5.27 -10.79
C LEU A 6 -10.65 4.07 -11.28
N TYR A 7 -11.36 3.09 -11.84
CA TYR A 7 -10.76 1.95 -12.49
C TYR A 7 -10.31 2.32 -13.91
N GLY A 8 -9.07 1.96 -14.25
CA GLY A 8 -8.47 2.19 -15.56
C GLY A 8 -8.40 0.91 -16.37
N THR A 9 -7.21 0.60 -16.89
CA THR A 9 -6.94 -0.62 -17.65
C THR A 9 -6.47 -1.75 -16.75
N GLU A 10 -6.69 -2.98 -17.19
CA GLU A 10 -6.05 -4.16 -16.61
C GLU A 10 -5.31 -4.98 -17.66
N SER A 11 -4.30 -5.70 -17.20
CA SER A 11 -3.61 -6.73 -17.97
C SER A 11 -3.44 -7.95 -17.08
N VAL A 12 -3.92 -9.11 -17.53
CA VAL A 12 -3.91 -10.37 -16.77
C VAL A 12 -3.05 -11.39 -17.53
N SER A 13 -2.11 -12.01 -16.83
CA SER A 13 -1.24 -13.06 -17.34
C SER A 13 -1.12 -14.19 -16.31
N ARG A 14 -1.85 -15.29 -16.54
CA ARG A 14 -1.90 -16.47 -15.66
C ARG A 14 -2.17 -16.10 -14.20
N GLU A 15 -1.12 -16.09 -13.38
CA GLU A 15 -1.17 -15.87 -11.94
C GLU A 15 -0.81 -14.43 -11.53
N ARG A 16 -0.58 -13.53 -12.49
CA ARG A 16 -0.25 -12.12 -12.27
C ARG A 16 -1.20 -11.20 -13.02
N ALA A 17 -1.50 -10.06 -12.45
CA ALA A 17 -2.24 -9.01 -13.14
C ALA A 17 -1.70 -7.63 -12.75
N THR A 18 -1.92 -6.65 -13.61
CA THR A 18 -1.64 -5.24 -13.33
C THR A 18 -2.90 -4.46 -13.59
N VAL A 19 -3.34 -3.67 -12.62
CA VAL A 19 -4.56 -2.85 -12.69
C VAL A 19 -4.20 -1.38 -12.49
N SER A 20 -4.57 -0.53 -13.43
CA SER A 20 -4.42 0.91 -13.32
C SER A 20 -5.59 1.50 -12.56
N LEU A 21 -5.29 2.34 -11.57
CA LEU A 21 -6.26 3.01 -10.71
C LEU A 21 -5.92 4.49 -10.65
N THR A 22 -6.94 5.35 -10.62
CA THR A 22 -6.77 6.78 -10.38
C THR A 22 -7.54 7.18 -9.15
N LEU A 23 -6.85 7.63 -8.10
CA LEU A 23 -7.50 8.26 -6.96
C LEU A 23 -7.76 9.73 -7.29
N ALA A 24 -9.01 10.07 -7.60
CA ALA A 24 -9.42 11.43 -7.92
C ALA A 24 -9.64 12.24 -6.62
N ARG A 25 -8.89 13.34 -6.45
CA ARG A 25 -9.04 14.29 -5.35
C ARG A 25 -9.07 15.72 -5.92
N GLY A 26 -10.27 16.19 -6.30
CA GLY A 26 -10.41 17.50 -6.94
C GLY A 26 -9.89 17.52 -8.38
N GLN A 27 -9.10 18.54 -8.73
CA GLN A 27 -8.51 18.69 -10.08
C GLN A 27 -7.24 17.84 -10.27
N GLU A 28 -6.64 17.34 -9.19
CA GLU A 28 -5.46 16.47 -9.23
C GLU A 28 -5.85 15.02 -8.89
N GLY A 29 -5.37 14.07 -9.70
CA GLY A 29 -5.54 12.64 -9.48
C GLY A 29 -4.19 11.97 -9.23
N VAL A 30 -4.15 11.01 -8.32
CA VAL A 30 -2.96 10.17 -8.12
C VAL A 30 -3.14 8.89 -8.93
N SER A 31 -2.29 8.70 -9.93
CA SER A 31 -2.20 7.45 -10.68
C SER A 31 -1.46 6.39 -9.87
N ILE A 32 -2.10 5.23 -9.74
CA ILE A 32 -1.67 4.08 -8.96
C ILE A 32 -1.73 2.88 -9.90
N VAL A 33 -0.71 2.05 -9.88
CA VAL A 33 -0.71 0.76 -10.57
C VAL A 33 -0.66 -0.34 -9.52
N ALA A 34 -1.69 -1.17 -9.44
CA ALA A 34 -1.74 -2.30 -8.54
C ALA A 34 -1.21 -3.56 -9.25
N ASP A 35 -0.11 -4.09 -8.75
CA ASP A 35 0.40 -5.39 -9.18
C ASP A 35 -0.25 -6.46 -8.30
N MET A 36 -1.00 -7.35 -8.94
CA MET A 36 -1.80 -8.38 -8.30
C MET A 36 -1.23 -9.77 -8.55
N VAL A 37 -1.45 -10.65 -7.58
CA VAL A 37 -1.09 -12.05 -7.66
C VAL A 37 -2.31 -12.91 -7.35
N ARG A 38 -2.47 -13.98 -8.10
CA ARG A 38 -3.52 -14.96 -7.87
C ARG A 38 -3.11 -15.92 -6.74
N ARG A 39 -4.05 -16.15 -5.82
CA ARG A 39 -3.91 -17.03 -4.66
C ARG A 39 -5.20 -17.85 -4.56
N GLY A 40 -5.09 -19.13 -4.93
CA GLY A 40 -6.24 -20.01 -5.09
C GLY A 40 -7.19 -19.46 -6.15
N THR A 41 -8.42 -19.13 -5.74
CA THR A 41 -9.46 -18.57 -6.62
C THR A 41 -9.52 -17.04 -6.59
N SER A 42 -8.70 -16.37 -5.78
CA SER A 42 -8.78 -14.92 -5.52
C SER A 42 -7.56 -14.15 -6.03
N TRP A 43 -7.78 -12.93 -6.50
CA TRP A 43 -6.73 -11.95 -6.76
C TRP A 43 -6.43 -11.15 -5.49
N ARG A 44 -5.15 -10.93 -5.21
CA ARG A 44 -4.70 -10.09 -4.09
C ARG A 44 -3.68 -9.08 -4.59
N VAL A 45 -3.77 -7.86 -4.10
CA VAL A 45 -2.73 -6.85 -4.34
C VAL A 45 -1.45 -7.30 -3.65
N TYR A 46 -0.36 -7.38 -4.41
CA TYR A 46 0.98 -7.68 -3.91
C TYR A 46 1.80 -6.40 -3.73
N ASP A 47 1.67 -5.45 -4.66
CA ASP A 47 2.36 -4.17 -4.60
C ASP A 47 1.52 -3.05 -5.25
N LEU A 48 1.76 -1.81 -4.83
CA LEU A 48 1.22 -0.62 -5.46
C LEU A 48 2.39 0.24 -5.94
N ARG A 49 2.36 0.61 -7.21
CA ARG A 49 3.32 1.54 -7.81
C ARG A 49 2.67 2.91 -7.95
N LEU A 50 3.24 3.90 -7.26
CA LEU A 50 2.82 5.30 -7.34
C LEU A 50 3.90 6.06 -8.10
N ARG A 51 3.53 6.72 -9.20
CA ARG A 51 4.49 7.46 -10.05
C ARG A 51 5.71 6.61 -10.46
N GLY A 52 5.48 5.33 -10.74
CA GLY A 52 6.52 4.36 -11.10
C GLY A 52 7.32 3.77 -9.93
N VAL A 53 7.12 4.25 -8.69
CA VAL A 53 7.84 3.77 -7.51
C VAL A 53 7.02 2.70 -6.79
N SER A 54 7.60 1.51 -6.61
CA SER A 54 7.04 0.43 -5.80
C SER A 54 6.98 0.84 -4.32
N LEU A 55 5.81 0.67 -3.70
CA LEU A 55 5.69 0.85 -2.26
C LEU A 55 6.46 -0.24 -1.52
N VAL A 56 6.38 -1.50 -1.96
CA VAL A 56 7.12 -2.61 -1.33
C VAL A 56 8.62 -2.33 -1.32
N ASP A 57 9.21 -1.94 -2.46
CA ASP A 57 10.66 -1.67 -2.54
C ASP A 57 11.05 -0.44 -1.72
N ASN A 58 10.22 0.61 -1.74
CA ASN A 58 10.44 1.80 -0.92
C ASN A 58 10.46 1.47 0.58
N TYR A 59 9.49 0.70 1.07
CA TYR A 59 9.43 0.31 2.48
C TYR A 59 10.54 -0.67 2.87
N ARG A 60 10.93 -1.61 1.99
CA ARG A 60 12.10 -2.48 2.20
C ARG A 60 13.38 -1.66 2.38
N ALA A 61 13.63 -0.69 1.50
CA ALA A 61 14.79 0.19 1.61
C ALA A 61 14.79 1.01 2.92
N GLN A 62 13.61 1.43 3.40
CA GLN A 62 13.50 2.09 4.71
C GLN A 62 13.79 1.13 5.87
N LEU A 63 13.31 -0.10 5.80
CA LEU A 63 13.55 -1.13 6.82
C LEU A 63 15.03 -1.52 6.88
N ASP A 64 15.68 -1.72 5.72
CA ASP A 64 17.10 -2.03 5.63
C ASP A 64 17.97 -0.94 6.26
N ARG A 65 17.60 0.34 6.07
CA ARG A 65 18.28 1.46 6.73
C ARG A 65 18.10 1.44 8.24
N LEU A 66 16.94 1.01 8.72
CA LEU A 66 16.65 0.93 10.15
C LEU A 66 17.45 -0.21 10.80
N MET A 67 17.42 -1.40 10.20
CA MET A 67 18.17 -2.57 10.68
C MET A 67 19.69 -2.35 10.66
N ARG A 68 20.22 -1.51 9.76
CA ARG A 68 21.65 -1.15 9.75
C ARG A 68 22.06 -0.20 10.87
N ARG A 69 21.12 0.53 11.47
CA ARG A 69 21.38 1.61 12.44
C ARG A 69 21.04 1.23 13.88
N GLY A 70 20.41 0.08 14.10
CA GLY A 70 19.95 -0.36 15.41
C GLY A 70 19.80 -1.86 15.49
N THR A 71 19.36 -2.36 16.64
CA THR A 71 19.11 -3.79 16.84
C THR A 71 17.75 -4.20 16.25
N TYR A 72 17.52 -5.51 16.22
CA TYR A 72 16.23 -6.07 15.82
C TYR A 72 15.11 -5.62 16.78
N GLU A 73 15.36 -5.55 18.09
CA GLU A 73 14.37 -5.07 19.07
C GLU A 73 13.99 -3.61 18.80
N GLU A 74 14.97 -2.72 18.62
CA GLU A 74 14.72 -1.29 18.34
C GLU A 74 13.94 -1.07 17.04
N THR A 75 14.22 -1.90 16.03
CA THR A 75 13.49 -1.90 14.76
C THR A 75 12.03 -2.30 14.97
N THR A 76 11.81 -3.37 15.75
CA THR A 76 10.48 -3.91 16.04
C THR A 76 9.64 -2.93 16.85
N GLU A 77 10.22 -2.29 17.87
CA GLU A 77 9.55 -1.29 18.70
C GLU A 77 9.11 -0.07 17.87
N ARG A 78 9.99 0.42 16.98
CA ARG A 78 9.66 1.52 16.05
C ARG A 78 8.52 1.16 15.09
N LEU A 79 8.50 -0.08 14.58
CA LEU A 79 7.41 -0.57 13.73
C LEU A 79 6.08 -0.65 14.49
N GLN A 80 6.10 -1.16 15.73
CA GLN A 80 4.92 -1.23 16.59
C GLN A 80 4.36 0.16 16.91
N THR A 81 5.24 1.09 17.26
CA THR A 81 4.88 2.50 17.51
C THR A 81 4.24 3.14 16.29
N LYS A 82 4.84 2.96 15.11
CA LYS A 82 4.30 3.49 13.85
C LYS A 82 2.96 2.85 13.51
N ARG A 83 2.79 1.54 13.74
CA ARG A 83 1.52 0.83 13.53
C ARG A 83 0.42 1.39 14.43
N GLU A 84 0.72 1.63 15.70
CA GLU A 84 -0.26 2.18 16.64
C GLU A 84 -0.67 3.60 16.27
N ALA A 85 0.30 4.45 15.92
CA ALA A 85 0.00 5.80 15.41
C ALA A 85 -0.89 5.77 14.16
N LEU A 86 -0.63 4.86 13.22
CA LEU A 86 -1.46 4.67 12.03
C LEU A 86 -2.86 4.16 12.37
N ARG A 87 -2.99 3.24 13.34
CA ARG A 87 -4.27 2.73 13.82
C ARG A 87 -5.10 3.84 14.46
N LEU A 88 -4.51 4.64 15.35
CA LEU A 88 -5.15 5.80 15.98
C LEU A 88 -5.61 6.81 14.92
N THR A 89 -4.78 7.05 13.91
CA THR A 89 -5.12 7.93 12.78
C THR A 89 -6.30 7.37 11.97
N ALA A 90 -6.31 6.06 11.67
CA ALA A 90 -7.41 5.41 10.94
C ALA A 90 -8.73 5.42 11.73
N MET A 91 -8.66 5.23 13.05
CA MET A 91 -9.82 5.33 13.96
C MET A 91 -10.38 6.75 14.01
N ALA A 92 -9.51 7.77 14.00
CA ALA A 92 -9.93 9.18 13.92
C ALA A 92 -10.58 9.53 12.56
N HIS A 93 -10.25 8.81 11.48
CA HIS A 93 -10.81 8.99 10.14
C HIS A 93 -11.98 8.05 9.81
N GLY A 94 -12.52 7.31 10.80
CA GLY A 94 -13.75 6.52 10.66
C GLY A 94 -13.63 5.18 9.91
N ALA A 95 -12.42 4.65 9.70
CA ALA A 95 -12.22 3.31 9.18
C ALA A 95 -12.14 2.30 10.34
N ALA A 96 -13.30 1.90 10.88
CA ALA A 96 -13.35 0.78 11.82
C ALA A 96 -12.98 -0.52 11.07
N PRO A 97 -12.10 -1.38 11.62
CA PRO A 97 -11.94 -2.73 11.11
C PRO A 97 -13.27 -3.45 11.32
N GLN A 98 -13.87 -3.98 10.26
CA GLN A 98 -14.94 -4.95 10.43
C GLN A 98 -14.30 -6.23 10.97
N GLU A 99 -14.77 -6.64 12.16
CA GLU A 99 -14.48 -7.93 12.79
C GLU A 99 -14.87 -9.11 11.89
#